data_AF-A0A3M2C7Q6-F1
#
_entry.id   AF-A0A3M2C7Q6-F1
#
_cell.length_a   1.000
_cell.length_b   1.000
_cell.length_c   1.000
_cell.angle_alpha   90.00
_cell.angle_beta   90.00
_cell.angle_gamma   90.00
#
_symmetry.space_group_name_H-M   'P 1'
#
loop_
_entity.id
_entity.type
_entity.pdbx_description
1 polymer ?
#
loop_
_entity_poly.entity_id
_entity_poly.type
_entity_poly.pdbx_seq_one_letter_code
_entity_poly.pdbx_strand_id
1 'polypeptide(L)'
;MTAFEGDLSKISLPLTLQRIAGQGATGILTVQGENDIIAVSFLNGGIVSADALNQTVEDGLGEVLVGEGLIEAEAFQRLAAEHQGGGGGTLSELLVERRVITREQLLRALRLQTLRLMLHLLSWSEGELKFYSGDEVSYEEGFLPISVEELLVRAAEERDGGAAADVGAVYRPKPAHRIVRVLDRDGDGSEPGLWLTADEMRLWQACDGERTAVAAAAGLERYKLRYALHRLLKLDLLEPVPFAGAMSQQVGAAEIFMPPDPTVARPAVAARAAAKAAHEGRVAWLPWVGYGLAALAAGLIVA
;
A
#
# COMPACT_ATOMS: atom_id res chain seq x y z
N MET A 1 -9.16 -15.92 -19.52
CA MET A 1 -8.49 -15.88 -18.21
C MET A 1 -7.00 -15.87 -18.46
N THR A 2 -6.32 -14.77 -18.16
CA THR A 2 -4.87 -14.67 -18.31
C THR A 2 -4.26 -15.06 -16.97
N ALA A 3 -3.64 -16.23 -16.91
CA ALA A 3 -2.88 -16.65 -15.74
C ALA A 3 -1.40 -16.31 -15.98
N PHE A 4 -0.76 -15.63 -15.03
CA PHE A 4 0.69 -15.47 -15.01
C PHE A 4 1.24 -16.34 -13.87
N GLU A 5 2.16 -17.23 -14.19
CA GLU A 5 2.82 -18.12 -13.25
C GLU A 5 4.32 -17.88 -13.27
N GLY A 6 4.96 -17.98 -12.11
CA GLY A 6 6.36 -17.69 -11.93
C GLY A 6 6.94 -18.27 -10.64
N ASP A 7 8.24 -18.07 -10.48
CA ASP A 7 9.05 -18.56 -9.38
C ASP A 7 9.87 -17.38 -8.84
N LEU A 8 9.77 -17.11 -7.54
CA LEU A 8 10.42 -15.99 -6.86
C LEU A 8 11.96 -16.04 -6.96
N SER A 9 12.54 -17.24 -7.12
CA SER A 9 13.99 -17.39 -7.35
C SER A 9 14.46 -16.86 -8.71
N LYS A 10 13.53 -16.68 -9.66
CA LYS A 10 13.79 -16.25 -11.05
C LYS A 10 13.20 -14.88 -11.36
N ILE A 11 12.13 -14.48 -10.69
CA ILE A 11 11.35 -13.28 -10.99
C ILE A 11 11.26 -12.39 -9.75
N SER A 12 11.64 -11.11 -9.90
CA SER A 12 11.55 -10.13 -8.82
C SER A 12 10.10 -9.80 -8.49
N LEU A 13 9.63 -10.19 -7.30
CA LEU A 13 8.29 -9.83 -6.80
C LEU A 13 7.99 -8.32 -6.88
N PRO A 14 8.89 -7.39 -6.47
CA PRO A 14 8.71 -5.95 -6.72
C PRO A 14 8.39 -5.60 -8.18
N LEU A 15 9.09 -6.19 -9.16
CA LEU A 15 8.79 -5.96 -10.58
C LEU A 15 7.43 -6.52 -10.98
N THR A 16 7.08 -7.72 -10.51
CA THR A 16 5.75 -8.31 -10.76
C THR A 16 4.63 -7.43 -10.23
N LEU A 17 4.76 -6.92 -8.99
CA LEU A 17 3.78 -6.01 -8.39
C LEU A 17 3.69 -4.69 -9.19
N GLN A 18 4.82 -4.09 -9.57
CA GLN A 18 4.84 -2.88 -10.40
C GLN A 18 4.19 -3.11 -11.77
N ARG A 19 4.36 -4.29 -12.36
CA ARG A 19 3.75 -4.67 -13.63
C ARG A 19 2.23 -4.78 -13.51
N ILE A 20 1.73 -5.48 -12.48
CA ILE A 20 0.29 -5.60 -12.17
C ILE A 20 -0.33 -4.21 -11.98
N ALA A 21 0.32 -3.33 -11.22
CA ALA A 21 -0.11 -1.95 -11.01
C ALA A 21 -0.07 -1.10 -12.28
N GLY A 22 1.02 -1.18 -13.06
CA GLY A 22 1.21 -0.42 -14.30
C GLY A 22 0.21 -0.79 -15.41
N GLN A 23 -0.21 -2.06 -15.45
CA GLN A 23 -1.26 -2.55 -16.35
C GLN A 23 -2.67 -2.22 -15.85
N GLY A 24 -2.83 -1.71 -14.62
CA GLY A 24 -4.14 -1.45 -14.00
C GLY A 24 -4.96 -2.73 -13.77
N ALA A 25 -4.30 -3.87 -13.57
CA ALA A 25 -4.98 -5.16 -13.54
C ALA A 25 -5.85 -5.35 -12.27
N THR A 26 -6.97 -6.04 -12.44
CA THR A 26 -7.84 -6.56 -11.37
C THR A 26 -7.71 -8.08 -11.32
N GLY A 27 -7.72 -8.66 -10.12
CA GLY A 27 -7.50 -10.09 -9.93
C GLY A 27 -6.81 -10.45 -8.63
N ILE A 28 -6.42 -11.71 -8.48
CA ILE A 28 -5.80 -12.25 -7.26
C ILE A 28 -4.39 -12.75 -7.58
N LEU A 29 -3.38 -12.25 -6.85
CA LEU A 29 -2.03 -12.81 -6.83
C LEU A 29 -1.90 -13.76 -5.63
N THR A 30 -1.81 -15.05 -5.90
CA THR A 30 -1.44 -16.05 -4.88
C THR A 30 0.08 -16.23 -4.92
N VAL A 31 0.72 -16.19 -3.75
CA VAL A 31 2.13 -16.54 -3.60
C VAL A 31 2.25 -17.62 -2.53
N GLN A 32 2.88 -18.74 -2.87
CA GLN A 32 3.11 -19.89 -2.02
C GLN A 32 4.61 -19.97 -1.66
N GLY A 33 4.92 -19.75 -0.39
CA GLY A 33 6.26 -19.93 0.17
C GLY A 33 6.45 -21.33 0.75
N GLU A 34 7.49 -21.50 1.58
CA GLU A 34 7.79 -22.78 2.23
C GLU A 34 6.74 -23.18 3.29
N ASN A 35 6.26 -22.20 4.07
CA ASN A 35 5.44 -22.44 5.28
C ASN A 35 4.08 -21.72 5.25
N ASP A 36 3.78 -20.94 4.21
CA ASP A 36 2.58 -20.11 4.12
C ASP A 36 2.18 -19.82 2.67
N ILE A 37 0.93 -19.41 2.47
CA ILE A 37 0.37 -18.96 1.20
C ILE A 37 -0.36 -17.64 1.44
N ILE A 38 0.02 -16.59 0.71
CA ILE A 38 -0.62 -15.27 0.79
C ILE A 38 -1.36 -15.01 -0.53
N ALA A 39 -2.65 -14.73 -0.43
CA ALA A 39 -3.49 -14.25 -1.53
C ALA A 39 -3.64 -12.74 -1.44
N VAL A 40 -3.38 -12.02 -2.53
CA VAL A 40 -3.42 -10.56 -2.60
C VAL A 40 -4.43 -10.13 -3.66
N SER A 41 -5.46 -9.40 -3.24
CA SER A 41 -6.51 -8.90 -4.13
C SER A 41 -6.14 -7.53 -4.70
N PHE A 42 -6.15 -7.43 -6.03
CA PHE A 42 -5.91 -6.21 -6.80
C PHE A 42 -7.19 -5.71 -7.45
N LEU A 43 -7.41 -4.40 -7.38
CA LEU A 43 -8.48 -3.68 -8.07
C LEU A 43 -7.87 -2.48 -8.80
N ASN A 44 -7.97 -2.45 -10.13
CA ASN A 44 -7.41 -1.38 -10.98
C ASN A 44 -5.92 -1.09 -10.68
N GLY A 45 -5.12 -2.12 -10.39
CA GLY A 45 -3.70 -2.01 -10.03
C GLY A 45 -3.41 -1.60 -8.57
N GLY A 46 -4.41 -1.26 -7.77
CA GLY A 46 -4.27 -1.02 -6.33
C GLY A 46 -4.55 -2.27 -5.51
N ILE A 47 -3.84 -2.45 -4.39
CA ILE A 47 -4.04 -3.58 -3.46
C ILE A 47 -5.24 -3.25 -2.54
N VAL A 48 -6.22 -4.14 -2.47
CA VAL A 48 -7.47 -3.97 -1.69
C VAL A 48 -7.69 -5.01 -0.59
N SER A 49 -7.01 -6.16 -0.66
CA SER A 49 -6.90 -7.13 0.44
C SER A 49 -5.59 -7.89 0.35
N ALA A 50 -5.15 -8.45 1.46
CA ALA A 50 -4.13 -9.49 1.51
C ALA A 50 -4.51 -10.43 2.66
N ASP A 51 -4.49 -11.73 2.38
CA ASP A 51 -5.07 -12.78 3.21
C ASP A 51 -4.08 -13.95 3.25
N ALA A 52 -3.68 -14.39 4.45
CA ALA A 52 -2.80 -15.55 4.63
C ALA A 52 -3.62 -16.84 4.80
N LEU A 53 -3.08 -17.99 4.40
CA LEU A 53 -3.76 -19.28 4.58
C LEU A 53 -3.55 -19.86 5.99
N ASN A 54 -2.45 -19.51 6.66
CA ASN A 54 -2.12 -19.99 8.00
C ASN A 54 -2.70 -19.14 9.16
N GLN A 55 -3.14 -17.91 8.88
CA GLN A 55 -3.67 -16.94 9.83
C GLN A 55 -5.01 -16.43 9.29
N THR A 56 -6.08 -16.52 10.07
CA THR A 56 -7.37 -15.98 9.63
C THR A 56 -7.32 -14.45 9.55
N VAL A 57 -8.16 -13.87 8.68
CA VAL A 57 -8.31 -12.41 8.60
C VAL A 57 -8.75 -11.85 9.96
N GLU A 58 -9.58 -12.60 10.68
CA GLU A 58 -9.97 -12.28 12.05
C GLU A 58 -8.79 -12.21 13.03
N ASP A 59 -7.90 -13.20 13.03
CA ASP A 59 -6.74 -13.24 13.93
C ASP A 59 -5.78 -12.07 13.68
N GLY A 60 -5.44 -11.83 12.40
CA GLY A 60 -4.57 -10.73 12.00
C GLY A 60 -5.18 -9.34 12.29
N LEU A 61 -6.50 -9.19 12.07
CA LEU A 61 -7.23 -7.99 12.48
C LEU A 61 -7.19 -7.82 14.01
N GLY A 62 -7.32 -8.90 14.78
CA GLY A 62 -7.19 -8.90 16.23
C GLY A 62 -5.84 -8.40 16.72
N GLU A 63 -4.75 -8.92 16.15
CA GLU A 63 -3.38 -8.48 16.44
C GLU A 63 -3.18 -6.98 16.16
N VAL A 64 -3.78 -6.45 15.08
CA VAL A 64 -3.76 -5.01 14.79
C VAL A 64 -4.59 -4.23 15.82
N LEU A 65 -5.85 -4.62 16.07
CA LEU A 65 -6.73 -3.88 16.97
C LEU A 65 -6.21 -3.82 18.42
N VAL A 66 -5.62 -4.92 18.89
CA VAL A 66 -4.98 -4.98 20.22
C VAL A 66 -3.67 -4.18 20.22
N GLY A 67 -2.84 -4.31 19.17
CA GLY A 67 -1.57 -3.58 19.06
C GLY A 67 -1.72 -2.05 18.98
N GLU A 68 -2.80 -1.57 18.35
CA GLU A 68 -3.16 -0.14 18.28
C GLU A 68 -3.92 0.36 19.54
N GLY A 69 -4.17 -0.51 20.54
CA GLY A 69 -4.89 -0.17 21.76
C GLY A 69 -6.37 0.16 21.55
N LEU A 70 -6.97 -0.31 20.45
CA LEU A 70 -8.38 -0.10 20.11
C LEU A 70 -9.31 -1.06 20.85
N ILE A 71 -8.79 -2.21 21.28
CA ILE A 71 -9.50 -3.22 22.06
C ILE A 71 -8.54 -3.93 23.01
N GLU A 72 -9.00 -4.26 24.21
CA GLU A 72 -8.26 -5.13 25.13
C GLU A 72 -8.21 -6.58 24.61
N ALA A 73 -7.07 -7.27 24.77
CA ALA A 73 -6.89 -8.64 24.27
C ALA A 73 -7.96 -9.61 24.81
N GLU A 74 -8.30 -9.51 26.10
CA GLU A 74 -9.37 -10.30 26.72
C GLU A 74 -10.77 -9.96 26.19
N ALA A 75 -11.01 -8.73 25.72
CA ALA A 75 -12.26 -8.34 25.11
C ALA A 75 -12.36 -8.87 23.67
N PHE A 76 -11.27 -8.81 22.90
CA PHE A 76 -11.18 -9.40 21.57
C PHE A 76 -11.43 -10.91 21.60
N GLN A 77 -10.72 -11.66 22.45
CA GLN A 77 -10.88 -13.11 22.54
C GLN A 77 -12.31 -13.54 22.92
N ARG A 78 -13.01 -12.78 23.78
CA ARG A 78 -14.41 -13.06 24.11
C ARG A 78 -15.34 -12.89 22.91
N LEU A 79 -15.15 -11.84 22.10
CA LEU A 79 -15.95 -11.59 20.90
C LEU A 79 -15.64 -12.59 19.78
N ALA A 80 -14.37 -12.97 19.60
CA ALA A 80 -13.96 -14.02 18.67
C ALA A 80 -14.57 -15.39 19.05
N ALA A 81 -14.58 -15.74 20.34
CA ALA A 81 -15.23 -16.96 20.83
C ALA A 81 -16.77 -16.91 20.68
N GLU A 82 -17.41 -15.75 20.87
CA GLU A 82 -18.85 -15.56 20.64
C GLU A 82 -19.21 -15.74 19.14
N HIS A 83 -18.39 -15.20 18.24
CA HIS A 83 -18.53 -15.40 16.79
C HIS A 83 -18.41 -16.88 16.40
N GLN A 84 -17.33 -17.56 16.83
CA GLN A 84 -17.13 -19.01 16.62
C GLN A 84 -18.27 -19.87 17.21
N GLY A 85 -18.95 -19.37 18.25
CA GLY A 85 -20.11 -20.01 18.86
C GLY A 85 -21.43 -19.94 18.05
N GLY A 86 -21.41 -19.34 16.86
CA GLY A 86 -22.59 -19.20 15.99
C GLY A 86 -23.18 -17.79 15.94
N GLY A 87 -22.40 -16.76 16.25
CA GLY A 87 -22.77 -15.38 15.92
C GLY A 87 -22.89 -15.22 14.41
N GLY A 88 -24.04 -14.74 13.93
CA GLY A 88 -24.24 -14.46 12.51
C GLY A 88 -23.50 -13.20 12.05
N GLY A 89 -22.95 -13.22 10.84
CA GLY A 89 -22.12 -12.15 10.29
C GLY A 89 -20.64 -12.51 10.31
N THR A 90 -19.79 -11.54 9.98
CA THR A 90 -18.33 -11.59 10.15
C THR A 90 -17.91 -10.96 11.48
N LEU A 91 -16.72 -11.29 11.99
CA LEU A 91 -16.19 -10.64 13.19
C LEU A 91 -16.05 -9.11 13.02
N SER A 92 -15.70 -8.67 11.82
CA SER A 92 -15.64 -7.26 11.41
C SER A 92 -16.98 -6.53 11.60
N GLU A 93 -18.08 -7.13 11.14
CA GLU A 93 -19.43 -6.61 11.34
C GLU A 93 -19.79 -6.58 12.82
N LEU A 94 -19.57 -7.69 13.54
CA LEU A 94 -19.89 -7.82 14.95
C LEU A 94 -19.17 -6.77 15.82
N LEU A 95 -17.90 -6.48 15.55
CA LEU A 95 -17.12 -5.44 16.23
C LEU A 95 -17.71 -4.02 16.04
N VAL A 96 -18.27 -3.73 14.86
CA VAL A 96 -18.90 -2.44 14.53
C VAL A 96 -20.33 -2.36 15.07
N GLU A 97 -21.13 -3.42 14.94
CA GLU A 97 -22.50 -3.49 15.48
C GLU A 97 -22.53 -3.34 17.01
N ARG A 98 -21.62 -4.02 17.70
CA ARG A 98 -21.42 -3.90 19.15
C ARG A 98 -20.81 -2.55 19.57
N ARG A 99 -20.44 -1.69 18.61
CA ARG A 99 -19.78 -0.38 18.80
C ARG A 99 -18.46 -0.46 19.59
N VAL A 100 -17.74 -1.58 19.45
CA VAL A 100 -16.40 -1.73 20.05
C VAL A 100 -15.40 -0.90 19.26
N ILE A 101 -15.55 -0.87 17.93
CA ILE A 101 -14.81 0.01 17.02
C ILE A 101 -15.77 0.71 16.06
N THR A 102 -15.35 1.85 15.50
CA THR A 102 -16.04 2.50 14.38
C THR A 102 -15.63 1.88 13.05
N ARG A 103 -16.44 2.07 12.00
CA ARG A 103 -16.10 1.66 10.62
C ARG A 103 -14.77 2.25 10.15
N GLU A 104 -14.45 3.49 10.53
CA GLU A 104 -13.16 4.12 10.23
C GLU A 104 -11.97 3.49 10.96
N GLN A 105 -12.17 2.97 12.19
CA GLN A 105 -11.14 2.22 12.90
C GLN A 105 -10.95 0.84 12.27
N LEU A 106 -12.02 0.13 11.92
CA LEU A 106 -11.98 -1.15 11.19
C LEU A 106 -11.21 -1.01 9.87
N LEU A 107 -11.58 -0.05 9.01
CA LEU A 107 -10.94 0.14 7.71
C LEU A 107 -9.45 0.52 7.82
N ARG A 108 -9.06 1.29 8.86
CA ARG A 108 -7.64 1.56 9.14
C ARG A 108 -6.88 0.33 9.64
N ALA A 109 -7.50 -0.46 10.51
CA ALA A 109 -6.91 -1.69 11.03
C ALA A 109 -6.70 -2.73 9.91
N LEU A 110 -7.70 -2.95 9.06
CA LEU A 110 -7.60 -3.79 7.86
C LEU A 110 -6.49 -3.30 6.93
N ARG A 111 -6.44 -2.01 6.60
CA ARG A 111 -5.39 -1.44 5.75
C ARG A 111 -3.98 -1.64 6.35
N LEU A 112 -3.85 -1.57 7.68
CA LEU A 112 -2.60 -1.85 8.37
C LEU A 112 -2.26 -3.37 8.33
N GLN A 113 -3.24 -4.26 8.47
CA GLN A 113 -3.02 -5.71 8.33
C GLN A 113 -2.60 -6.08 6.90
N THR A 114 -3.28 -5.54 5.88
CA THR A 114 -2.89 -5.71 4.47
C THR A 114 -1.44 -5.23 4.24
N LEU A 115 -1.07 -4.07 4.79
CA LEU A 115 0.32 -3.58 4.72
C LEU A 115 1.31 -4.55 5.40
N ARG A 116 1.00 -5.07 6.60
CA ARG A 116 1.86 -6.03 7.32
C ARG A 116 2.08 -7.31 6.51
N LEU A 117 1.01 -7.92 5.98
CA LEU A 117 1.10 -9.13 5.16
C LEU A 117 1.86 -8.88 3.86
N MET A 118 1.67 -7.73 3.20
CA MET A 118 2.42 -7.37 2.00
C MET A 118 3.91 -7.10 2.26
N LEU A 119 4.26 -6.52 3.42
CA LEU A 119 5.65 -6.33 3.84
C LEU A 119 6.32 -7.67 4.19
N HIS A 120 5.60 -8.57 4.86
CA HIS A 120 6.06 -9.94 5.10
C HIS A 120 6.28 -10.70 3.78
N LEU A 121 5.33 -10.63 2.85
CA LEU A 121 5.44 -11.24 1.52
C LEU A 121 6.67 -10.72 0.74
N LEU A 122 6.98 -9.43 0.85
CA LEU A 122 8.18 -8.83 0.24
C LEU A 122 9.51 -9.28 0.86
N SER A 123 9.50 -9.95 2.03
CA SER A 123 10.70 -10.54 2.62
C SER A 123 10.99 -11.96 2.11
N TRP A 124 10.10 -12.57 1.33
CA TRP A 124 10.28 -13.93 0.80
C TRP A 124 11.26 -13.93 -0.39
N SER A 125 12.23 -14.84 -0.37
CA SER A 125 13.23 -15.01 -1.44
C SER A 125 12.91 -16.16 -2.40
N GLU A 126 12.04 -17.09 -2.00
CA GLU A 126 11.71 -18.32 -2.72
C GLU A 126 10.21 -18.62 -2.58
N GLY A 127 9.63 -19.28 -3.59
CA GLY A 127 8.20 -19.60 -3.64
C GLY A 127 7.62 -19.53 -5.05
N GLU A 128 6.44 -20.10 -5.23
CA GLU A 128 5.66 -20.02 -6.48
C GLU A 128 4.70 -18.84 -6.45
N LEU A 129 4.54 -18.13 -7.56
CA LEU A 129 3.59 -17.03 -7.70
C LEU A 129 2.63 -17.29 -8.86
N LYS A 130 1.33 -17.04 -8.65
CA LYS A 130 0.24 -17.29 -9.60
C LYS A 130 -0.74 -16.11 -9.55
N PHE A 131 -0.83 -15.34 -10.63
CA PHE A 131 -1.81 -14.25 -10.79
C PHE A 131 -2.98 -14.69 -11.65
N TYR A 132 -4.20 -14.53 -11.13
CA TYR A 132 -5.45 -14.82 -11.80
C TYR A 132 -6.19 -13.52 -12.10
N SER A 133 -6.18 -13.07 -13.36
CA SER A 133 -6.95 -11.90 -13.79
C SER A 133 -8.46 -12.15 -13.69
N GLY A 134 -9.20 -11.17 -13.18
CA GLY A 134 -10.66 -11.18 -13.06
C GLY A 134 -11.27 -9.78 -13.10
N ASP A 135 -12.58 -9.70 -13.32
CA ASP A 135 -13.30 -8.42 -13.46
C ASP A 135 -13.74 -7.82 -12.11
N GLU A 136 -13.83 -8.64 -11.07
CA GLU A 136 -14.29 -8.27 -9.74
C GLU A 136 -13.47 -9.03 -8.66
N VAL A 137 -13.25 -8.38 -7.51
CA VAL A 137 -12.60 -8.95 -6.33
C VAL A 137 -13.39 -8.54 -5.09
N SER A 138 -13.44 -9.41 -4.07
CA SER A 138 -14.08 -9.10 -2.79
C SER A 138 -13.16 -8.21 -1.94
N TYR A 139 -13.70 -7.12 -1.39
CA TYR A 139 -13.01 -6.24 -0.45
C TYR A 139 -14.03 -5.45 0.39
N GLU A 140 -13.57 -4.86 1.50
CA GLU A 140 -14.41 -4.08 2.41
C GLU A 140 -14.81 -2.72 1.84
N GLU A 141 -16.11 -2.41 1.83
CA GLU A 141 -16.61 -1.14 1.29
C GLU A 141 -16.00 0.06 2.05
N GLY A 142 -15.49 1.03 1.30
CA GLY A 142 -14.78 2.19 1.85
C GLY A 142 -13.30 1.94 2.17
N PHE A 143 -12.77 0.73 1.93
CA PHE A 143 -11.32 0.49 1.98
C PHE A 143 -10.61 1.38 0.96
N LEU A 144 -9.59 2.10 1.41
CA LEU A 144 -8.73 2.90 0.54
C LEU A 144 -7.63 1.98 -0.03
N PRO A 145 -7.54 1.77 -1.35
CA PRO A 145 -6.51 0.92 -1.94
C PRO A 145 -5.10 1.38 -1.58
N ILE A 146 -4.19 0.43 -1.39
CA ILE A 146 -2.76 0.68 -1.19
C ILE A 146 -2.10 0.64 -2.57
N SER A 147 -1.37 1.69 -2.95
CA SER A 147 -0.59 1.64 -4.19
C SER A 147 0.65 0.78 -4.01
N VAL A 148 1.07 0.10 -5.07
CA VAL A 148 2.29 -0.72 -5.04
C VAL A 148 3.51 0.14 -4.71
N GLU A 149 3.57 1.39 -5.17
CA GLU A 149 4.69 2.27 -4.84
C GLU A 149 4.66 2.77 -3.39
N GLU A 150 3.50 2.90 -2.74
CA GLU A 150 3.44 3.14 -1.29
C GLU A 150 4.05 1.97 -0.52
N LEU A 151 3.64 0.75 -0.85
CA LEU A 151 4.17 -0.48 -0.26
C LEU A 151 5.68 -0.60 -0.48
N LEU A 152 6.15 -0.44 -1.73
CA LEU A 152 7.55 -0.64 -2.08
C LEU A 152 8.47 0.42 -1.47
N VAL A 153 8.01 1.66 -1.24
CA VAL A 153 8.81 2.61 -0.47
C VAL A 153 8.85 2.23 1.01
N ARG A 154 7.74 1.81 1.63
CA ARG A 154 7.75 1.37 3.04
C ARG A 154 8.74 0.20 3.25
N ALA A 155 8.67 -0.82 2.39
CA ALA A 155 9.60 -1.95 2.40
C ALA A 155 11.07 -1.52 2.23
N ALA A 156 11.31 -0.54 1.35
CA ALA A 156 12.63 0.03 1.17
C ALA A 156 13.11 0.83 2.38
N GLU A 157 12.25 1.64 3.00
CA GLU A 157 12.55 2.43 4.20
C GLU A 157 12.87 1.53 5.40
N GLU A 158 12.13 0.44 5.62
CA GLU A 158 12.39 -0.54 6.67
C GLU A 158 13.75 -1.24 6.48
N ARG A 159 14.04 -1.68 5.25
CA ARG A 159 15.30 -2.37 4.91
C ARG A 159 16.53 -1.46 4.90
N ASP A 160 16.36 -0.20 4.48
CA ASP A 160 17.46 0.76 4.32
C ASP A 160 17.64 1.72 5.52
N GLY A 161 16.90 1.50 6.62
CA GLY A 161 17.06 2.27 7.87
C GLY A 161 16.47 3.69 7.86
N GLY A 162 15.43 3.92 7.06
CA GLY A 162 14.63 5.17 7.09
C GLY A 162 15.17 6.34 6.25
N ALA A 163 16.22 6.14 5.45
CA ALA A 163 16.74 7.18 4.56
C ALA A 163 15.85 7.40 3.31
N ALA A 164 14.74 8.11 3.49
CA ALA A 164 13.86 8.53 2.40
C ALA A 164 14.59 9.46 1.41
N ALA A 165 14.39 9.26 0.11
CA ALA A 165 14.97 10.13 -0.91
C ALA A 165 14.29 11.51 -0.91
N ASP A 166 15.08 12.58 -0.93
CA ASP A 166 14.58 13.95 -0.90
C ASP A 166 14.06 14.38 -2.28
N VAL A 167 12.74 14.32 -2.45
CA VAL A 167 12.06 14.76 -3.68
C VAL A 167 12.23 16.26 -3.97
N GLY A 168 12.62 17.06 -2.98
CA GLY A 168 12.93 18.49 -3.14
C GLY A 168 14.33 18.76 -3.69
N ALA A 169 15.24 17.79 -3.62
CA ALA A 169 16.62 17.95 -4.08
C ALA A 169 16.74 17.90 -5.62
N VAL A 170 17.87 18.40 -6.11
CA VAL A 170 18.28 18.38 -7.52
C VAL A 170 19.21 17.19 -7.74
N TYR A 171 18.99 16.44 -8.83
CA TYR A 171 19.75 15.23 -9.15
C TYR A 171 20.30 15.27 -10.58
N ARG A 172 21.49 14.70 -10.77
CA ARG A 172 22.13 14.53 -12.08
C ARG A 172 22.17 13.05 -12.46
N PRO A 173 21.94 12.69 -13.73
CA PRO A 173 22.06 11.32 -14.21
C PRO A 173 23.51 10.89 -14.34
N LYS A 174 23.77 9.66 -13.88
CA LYS A 174 24.99 8.90 -14.15
C LYS A 174 24.76 7.93 -15.31
N PRO A 175 25.78 7.65 -16.15
CA PRO A 175 25.67 6.66 -17.21
C PRO A 175 25.56 5.25 -16.62
N ALA A 176 24.61 4.45 -17.10
CA ALA A 176 24.45 3.09 -16.65
C ALA A 176 25.59 2.18 -17.13
N HIS A 177 26.19 1.41 -16.21
CA HIS A 177 27.23 0.43 -16.52
C HIS A 177 26.68 -0.95 -16.95
N ARG A 178 25.36 -1.08 -17.13
CA ARG A 178 24.65 -2.31 -17.49
C ARG A 178 23.58 -1.98 -18.53
N ILE A 179 23.13 -2.99 -19.29
CA ILE A 179 22.01 -2.84 -20.23
C ILE A 179 20.75 -2.47 -19.43
N VAL A 180 20.24 -1.27 -19.70
CA VAL A 180 18.98 -0.77 -19.12
C VAL A 180 17.82 -1.22 -19.99
N ARG A 181 16.78 -1.74 -19.35
CA ARG A 181 15.54 -2.22 -19.97
C ARG A 181 14.35 -1.57 -19.29
N VAL A 182 13.28 -1.34 -20.05
CA VAL A 182 12.02 -0.80 -19.56
C VAL A 182 11.01 -1.94 -19.46
N LEU A 183 10.43 -2.11 -18.27
CA LEU A 183 9.38 -3.08 -17.98
C LEU A 183 8.18 -2.91 -18.93
N ASP A 184 7.54 -4.02 -19.31
CA ASP A 184 6.46 -4.14 -20.30
C ASP A 184 6.83 -3.79 -21.75
N ARG A 185 7.84 -2.95 -21.98
CA ARG A 185 8.34 -2.60 -23.32
C ARG A 185 9.40 -3.56 -23.84
N ASP A 186 10.40 -3.84 -23.00
CA ASP A 186 11.60 -4.62 -23.35
C ASP A 186 11.58 -6.04 -22.75
N GLY A 187 10.45 -6.42 -22.15
CA GLY A 187 10.19 -7.69 -21.47
C GLY A 187 9.61 -7.51 -20.06
N ASP A 188 9.67 -8.56 -19.25
CA ASP A 188 8.89 -8.71 -18.02
C ASP A 188 9.70 -8.69 -16.70
N GLY A 189 11.02 -8.50 -16.78
CA GLY A 189 11.92 -8.62 -15.63
C GLY A 189 12.66 -9.95 -15.53
N SER A 190 12.32 -10.97 -16.33
CA SER A 190 12.91 -12.32 -16.23
C SER A 190 14.32 -12.43 -16.81
N GLU A 191 14.70 -11.57 -17.77
CA GLU A 191 16.06 -11.59 -18.35
C GLU A 191 17.07 -10.82 -17.47
N PRO A 192 18.36 -11.21 -17.44
CA PRO A 192 19.40 -10.44 -16.76
C PRO A 192 19.54 -9.02 -17.34
N GLY A 193 19.37 -8.01 -16.50
CA GLY A 193 19.45 -6.61 -16.90
C GLY A 193 19.20 -5.66 -15.74
N LEU A 194 19.30 -4.36 -16.01
CA LEU A 194 18.81 -3.34 -15.10
C LEU A 194 17.41 -2.92 -15.58
N TRP A 195 16.39 -3.38 -14.86
CA TRP A 195 14.98 -3.11 -15.20
C TRP A 195 14.47 -1.87 -14.49
N LEU A 196 13.99 -0.91 -15.29
CA LEU A 196 13.28 0.28 -14.83
C LEU A 196 11.82 0.24 -15.26
N THR A 197 10.93 0.82 -14.47
CA THR A 197 9.58 1.17 -14.97
C THR A 197 9.64 2.32 -15.97
N ALA A 198 8.55 2.55 -16.71
CA ALA A 198 8.44 3.72 -17.58
C ALA A 198 8.58 5.05 -16.82
N ASP A 199 8.08 5.11 -15.57
CA ASP A 199 8.23 6.25 -14.68
C ASP A 199 9.68 6.46 -14.20
N GLU A 200 10.37 5.40 -13.81
CA GLU A 200 11.80 5.43 -13.45
C GLU A 200 12.68 5.87 -14.64
N MET A 201 12.41 5.35 -15.84
CA MET A 201 13.11 5.76 -17.07
C MET A 201 12.86 7.24 -17.40
N ARG A 202 11.61 7.71 -17.31
CA ARG A 202 11.27 9.13 -17.50
C ARG A 202 11.99 10.02 -16.50
N LEU A 203 12.00 9.66 -15.22
CA LEU A 203 12.69 10.42 -14.18
C LEU A 203 14.20 10.49 -14.44
N TRP A 204 14.84 9.36 -14.75
CA TRP A 204 16.27 9.29 -15.04
C TRP A 204 16.68 10.18 -16.23
N GLN A 205 15.86 10.22 -17.28
CA GLN A 205 16.07 11.08 -18.46
C GLN A 205 15.72 12.57 -18.22
N ALA A 206 14.79 12.86 -17.30
CA ALA A 206 14.33 14.21 -17.02
C ALA A 206 15.19 14.96 -16.00
N CYS A 207 15.93 14.23 -15.15
CA CYS A 207 16.97 14.80 -14.29
C CYS A 207 18.11 15.37 -15.15
N ASP A 208 18.43 16.64 -14.97
CA ASP A 208 19.47 17.39 -15.70
C ASP A 208 20.58 17.94 -14.78
N GLY A 209 20.36 17.91 -13.46
CA GLY A 209 21.21 18.57 -12.48
C GLY A 209 20.89 20.06 -12.27
N GLU A 210 19.79 20.57 -12.83
CA GLU A 210 19.30 21.94 -12.67
C GLU A 210 17.95 22.00 -11.95
N ARG A 211 17.03 21.08 -12.29
CA ARG A 211 15.66 21.02 -11.74
C ARG A 211 15.54 20.04 -10.58
N THR A 212 14.64 20.34 -9.63
CA THR A 212 14.32 19.43 -8.52
C THR A 212 13.63 18.16 -9.03
N ALA A 213 13.71 17.06 -8.30
CA ALA A 213 13.07 15.80 -8.70
C ALA A 213 11.55 15.97 -8.92
N VAL A 214 10.86 16.76 -8.09
CA VAL A 214 9.44 17.13 -8.31
C VAL A 214 9.21 17.86 -9.64
N ALA A 215 10.10 18.77 -10.04
CA ALA A 215 9.97 19.52 -11.29
C ALA A 215 10.38 18.70 -12.53
N ALA A 216 11.33 17.78 -12.40
CA ALA A 216 11.69 16.81 -13.44
C ALA A 216 10.58 15.77 -13.65
N ALA A 217 9.93 15.33 -12.57
CA ALA A 217 8.87 14.33 -12.56
C ALA A 217 7.44 14.91 -12.72
N ALA A 218 7.28 16.01 -13.46
CA ALA A 218 6.01 16.71 -13.56
C ALA A 218 4.86 15.76 -14.01
N GLY A 219 3.88 15.55 -13.12
CA GLY A 219 2.74 14.65 -13.34
C GLY A 219 2.85 13.27 -12.67
N LEU A 220 4.00 12.91 -12.06
CA LEU A 220 4.10 11.69 -11.26
C LEU A 220 3.52 11.91 -9.85
N GLU A 221 2.81 10.91 -9.34
CA GLU A 221 2.32 10.89 -7.97
C GLU A 221 3.46 10.81 -6.94
N ARG A 222 3.24 11.33 -5.73
CA ARG A 222 4.27 11.43 -4.67
C ARG A 222 4.92 10.07 -4.34
N TYR A 223 4.15 8.99 -4.26
CA TYR A 223 4.72 7.66 -3.99
C TYR A 223 5.54 7.12 -5.16
N LYS A 224 5.06 7.28 -6.41
CA LYS A 224 5.80 6.91 -7.63
C LYS A 224 7.12 7.64 -7.74
N LEU A 225 7.12 8.96 -7.54
CA LEU A 225 8.33 9.78 -7.50
C LEU A 225 9.28 9.33 -6.39
N ARG A 226 8.79 9.14 -5.16
CA ARG A 226 9.62 8.75 -4.02
C ARG A 226 10.27 7.37 -4.22
N TYR A 227 9.53 6.41 -4.79
CA TYR A 227 10.06 5.09 -5.15
C TYR A 227 11.09 5.14 -6.27
N ALA A 228 10.73 5.79 -7.39
CA ALA A 228 11.61 5.90 -8.54
C ALA A 228 12.93 6.57 -8.17
N LEU A 229 12.89 7.65 -7.38
CA LEU A 229 14.07 8.35 -6.92
C LEU A 229 14.95 7.49 -6.00
N HIS A 230 14.36 6.81 -5.00
CA HIS A 230 15.08 5.88 -4.12
C HIS A 230 15.77 4.77 -4.93
N ARG A 231 15.05 4.16 -5.86
CA ARG A 231 15.55 3.06 -6.68
C ARG A 231 16.67 3.49 -7.63
N LEU A 232 16.52 4.63 -8.30
CA LEU A 232 17.58 5.18 -9.16
C LEU A 232 18.85 5.54 -8.39
N LEU A 233 18.72 6.04 -7.15
CA LEU A 233 19.85 6.30 -6.26
C LEU A 233 20.55 4.99 -5.82
N LYS A 234 19.77 3.97 -5.43
CA LYS A 234 20.31 2.64 -5.06
C LYS A 234 20.98 1.90 -6.21
N LEU A 235 20.62 2.22 -7.45
CA LEU A 235 21.22 1.68 -8.67
C LEU A 235 22.43 2.51 -9.18
N ASP A 236 22.84 3.55 -8.45
CA ASP A 236 23.86 4.55 -8.83
C ASP A 236 23.61 5.22 -10.20
N LEU A 237 22.34 5.41 -10.56
CA LEU A 237 21.91 6.06 -11.80
C LEU A 237 21.64 7.56 -11.64
N LEU A 238 21.49 8.03 -10.40
CA LEU A 238 21.40 9.44 -10.04
C LEU A 238 22.42 9.77 -8.95
N GLU A 239 22.95 10.99 -8.98
CA GLU A 239 23.68 11.59 -7.87
C GLU A 239 22.97 12.87 -7.42
N PRO A 240 22.86 13.15 -6.10
CA PRO A 240 22.38 14.44 -5.63
C PRO A 240 23.40 15.52 -5.99
N VAL A 241 22.94 16.62 -6.56
CA VAL A 241 23.79 17.80 -6.80
C VAL A 241 23.93 18.53 -5.46
N PRO A 242 25.13 18.58 -4.85
CA PRO A 242 25.31 19.33 -3.62
C PRO A 242 25.09 20.81 -3.91
N PHE A 243 24.16 21.43 -3.18
CA PHE A 243 23.84 22.83 -3.37
C PHE A 243 25.03 23.69 -2.94
N ALA A 244 25.76 24.24 -3.92
CA ALA A 244 26.89 25.15 -3.72
C ALA A 244 26.40 26.54 -3.26
N GLY A 245 25.73 26.57 -2.12
CA GLY A 245 25.00 27.74 -1.62
C GLY A 245 24.35 27.56 -0.24
N ALA A 246 24.62 26.46 0.48
CA ALA A 246 24.35 26.39 1.91
C ALA A 246 25.45 27.17 2.67
N MET A 247 25.42 28.50 2.57
CA MET A 247 26.12 29.32 3.56
C MET A 247 25.56 28.95 4.93
N SER A 248 26.46 28.65 5.85
CA SER A 248 26.15 28.35 7.23
C SER A 248 25.41 29.53 7.87
N GLN A 249 24.08 29.48 7.93
CA GLN A 249 23.37 30.13 9.02
C GLN A 249 23.66 29.32 10.29
N GLN A 250 24.86 29.56 10.85
CA GLN A 250 25.01 29.50 12.29
C GLN A 250 23.90 30.38 12.86
N VAL A 251 22.97 29.77 13.58
CA VAL A 251 21.98 30.52 14.36
C VAL A 251 22.76 31.26 15.44
N GLY A 252 23.08 32.53 15.15
CA GLY A 252 23.66 33.45 16.10
C GLY A 252 22.65 33.66 17.22
N ALA A 253 22.95 33.15 18.40
CA ALA A 253 22.09 33.32 19.57
C ALA A 253 22.11 34.79 20.03
N ALA A 254 21.13 35.58 19.58
CA ALA A 254 20.63 36.76 20.28
C ALA A 254 19.40 37.36 19.57
N GLU A 255 18.19 36.91 19.93
CA GLU A 255 17.11 37.83 20.26
C GLU A 255 16.02 37.13 21.09
N ILE A 256 15.78 37.65 22.29
CA ILE A 256 14.82 37.10 23.24
C ILE A 256 13.44 37.63 22.84
N PHE A 257 12.68 36.84 22.08
CA PHE A 257 11.29 37.16 21.80
C PHE A 257 10.39 36.72 22.97
N MET A 258 10.00 37.71 23.78
CA MET A 258 9.09 37.54 24.92
C MET A 258 7.68 37.13 24.43
N PRO A 259 7.00 36.17 25.09
CA PRO A 259 5.65 35.76 24.66
C PRO A 259 4.64 36.91 24.83
N PRO A 260 3.70 37.11 23.88
CA PRO A 260 2.63 38.08 24.02
C PRO A 260 1.59 37.64 25.07
N ASP A 261 1.03 38.64 25.76
CA ASP A 261 0.04 38.50 26.84
C ASP A 261 -1.26 37.80 26.37
N PRO A 262 -1.78 36.80 27.12
CA PRO A 262 -2.95 36.00 26.72
C PRO A 262 -4.30 36.70 27.01
N THR A 263 -4.52 37.93 26.52
CA THR A 263 -5.78 38.68 26.76
C THR A 263 -6.35 39.45 25.56
N VAL A 264 -6.59 38.76 24.42
CA VAL A 264 -7.61 39.20 23.44
C VAL A 264 -8.51 38.04 23.05
N ALA A 265 -9.80 38.14 23.39
CA ALA A 265 -10.80 37.12 23.12
C ALA A 265 -11.72 37.47 21.94
N ARG A 266 -12.44 36.44 21.46
CA ARG A 266 -13.66 36.44 20.62
C ARG A 266 -13.44 36.35 19.09
N PRO A 267 -14.43 35.82 18.33
CA PRO A 267 -15.56 34.95 18.71
C PRO A 267 -15.62 33.63 17.92
N ALA A 268 -16.36 32.66 18.45
CA ALA A 268 -16.79 31.50 17.69
C ALA A 268 -17.88 31.86 16.67
N VAL A 269 -17.84 31.23 15.49
CA VAL A 269 -18.97 31.18 14.55
C VAL A 269 -19.28 29.72 14.25
N ALA A 270 -20.44 29.27 14.69
CA ALA A 270 -21.02 27.97 14.34
C ALA A 270 -22.11 28.14 13.28
N ALA A 271 -22.54 27.00 12.72
CA ALA A 271 -23.55 26.85 11.67
C ALA A 271 -23.05 27.23 10.25
N ARG A 272 -23.53 26.63 9.15
CA ARG A 272 -24.77 25.85 8.99
C ARG A 272 -24.74 25.04 7.68
N ALA A 273 -24.88 23.69 7.71
CA ALA A 273 -25.25 22.88 6.53
C ALA A 273 -25.59 21.41 6.88
N ALA A 274 -26.65 21.19 7.65
CA ALA A 274 -27.41 19.94 7.56
C ALA A 274 -28.78 20.25 6.93
N ALA A 275 -29.41 19.24 6.32
CA ALA A 275 -30.72 19.26 5.69
C ALA A 275 -30.88 20.00 4.34
N LYS A 276 -30.53 19.32 3.23
CA LYS A 276 -31.34 19.36 1.98
C LYS A 276 -31.14 18.12 1.07
N ALA A 277 -31.54 16.94 1.54
CA ALA A 277 -31.73 15.74 0.72
C ALA A 277 -32.65 14.71 1.43
N ALA A 278 -33.89 15.11 1.74
CA ALA A 278 -34.88 14.26 2.46
C ALA A 278 -36.32 14.47 1.95
N HIS A 279 -36.45 14.49 0.63
CA HIS A 279 -37.66 14.37 -0.21
C HIS A 279 -37.08 14.25 -1.63
N GLU A 280 -37.41 13.29 -2.48
CA GLU A 280 -38.60 12.42 -2.56
C GLU A 280 -38.23 10.93 -2.58
N GLY A 281 -39.20 10.02 -2.38
CA GLY A 281 -38.94 8.58 -2.30
C GLY A 281 -39.98 7.71 -3.03
N ARG A 282 -39.98 6.39 -2.72
CA ARG A 282 -40.69 5.26 -3.39
C ARG A 282 -39.94 4.79 -4.65
N VAL A 283 -39.75 3.50 -4.97
CA VAL A 283 -40.17 2.16 -4.43
C VAL A 283 -39.05 1.14 -4.80
N ALA A 284 -38.94 -0.10 -4.30
CA ALA A 284 -39.83 -0.99 -3.53
C ALA A 284 -39.08 -1.80 -2.44
N TRP A 285 -39.28 -3.14 -2.38
CA TRP A 285 -38.66 -4.13 -1.48
C TRP A 285 -38.31 -5.41 -2.28
N LEU A 286 -37.23 -6.11 -1.90
CA LEU A 286 -37.20 -7.53 -1.47
C LEU A 286 -35.74 -7.95 -1.16
N PRO A 287 -35.49 -8.92 -0.26
CA PRO A 287 -34.14 -9.34 0.15
C PRO A 287 -33.57 -10.42 -0.78
N TRP A 288 -32.32 -10.86 -0.53
CA TRP A 288 -31.91 -12.28 -0.44
C TRP A 288 -30.43 -12.41 0.00
N VAL A 289 -30.18 -13.36 0.91
CA VAL A 289 -29.14 -14.41 0.90
C VAL A 289 -27.80 -14.11 0.18
N GLY A 290 -26.60 -14.27 0.76
CA GLY A 290 -26.23 -14.94 2.01
C GLY A 290 -25.38 -16.21 1.81
N TYR A 291 -24.18 -16.08 1.23
CA TYR A 291 -23.03 -17.00 1.25
C TYR A 291 -21.78 -16.12 0.94
N GLY A 292 -20.58 -16.31 1.47
CA GLY A 292 -19.99 -17.52 2.02
C GLY A 292 -18.79 -17.98 1.16
N LEU A 293 -17.89 -17.06 0.79
CA LEU A 293 -16.78 -17.30 -0.14
C LEU A 293 -15.56 -17.94 0.55
N ALA A 294 -15.75 -19.18 1.02
CA ALA A 294 -14.70 -20.03 1.59
C ALA A 294 -14.68 -21.41 0.93
N ALA A 295 -14.73 -21.46 -0.41
CA ALA A 295 -14.71 -22.72 -1.17
C ALA A 295 -14.28 -22.56 -2.64
N LEU A 296 -13.00 -22.27 -2.92
CA LEU A 296 -12.44 -22.43 -4.29
C LEU A 296 -10.92 -22.71 -4.38
N ALA A 297 -10.26 -23.08 -3.28
CA ALA A 297 -8.81 -23.35 -3.25
C ALA A 297 -8.42 -24.84 -3.06
N ALA A 298 -9.38 -25.74 -2.86
CA ALA A 298 -9.13 -27.16 -2.60
C ALA A 298 -9.77 -28.04 -3.69
N GLY A 299 -9.10 -28.18 -4.84
CA GLY A 299 -9.70 -28.92 -5.94
C GLY A 299 -8.95 -29.08 -7.26
N LEU A 300 -7.60 -29.10 -7.30
CA LEU A 300 -6.89 -29.59 -8.50
C LEU A 300 -5.44 -30.11 -8.26
N ILE A 301 -5.22 -30.97 -7.26
CA ILE A 301 -3.98 -31.77 -7.15
C ILE A 301 -4.30 -33.23 -6.79
N VAL A 302 -4.89 -33.98 -7.73
CA VAL A 302 -4.67 -35.44 -7.94
C VAL A 302 -5.13 -35.78 -9.37
N ALA A 303 -4.19 -35.88 -10.32
CA ALA A 303 -4.25 -36.71 -11.54
C ALA A 303 -2.92 -36.60 -12.31
#